data_AF-A0A5P6NZM0-F1
#
_entry.id   AF-A0A5P6NZM0-F1
#
_cell.length_a   1.000
_cell.length_b   1.000
_cell.length_c   1.000
_cell.angle_alpha   90.00
_cell.angle_beta   90.00
_cell.angle_gamma   90.00
#
_symmetry.space_group_name_H-M   'P 1'
#
loop_
_entity.id
_entity.type
_entity.pdbx_description
1 polymer ?
#
loop_
_entity_poly.entity_id
_entity_poly.type
_entity_poly.pdbx_seq_one_letter_code
_entity_poly.pdbx_strand_id
1 'polypeptide(L)'
;MNIRDYDPAMGQAFQGDVAIIPIPADIPIATIEEIAPVEGRLILQEGEVSGHHHAVDLRQRSFQAQPREVGDPLMATRDPKLKKALGGMAKQAVGAARMYRDAGVAAEMLRRGLLTRTDLAIACLVIEGAPMSVTHEEHDGIRLPAGRYLIGRQVESAGAEERVVRD
;
A
#
# COMPACT_ATOMS: atom_id res chain seq x y z
N MET A 1 8.37 -9.49 11.52
CA MET A 1 7.65 -8.93 10.37
C MET A 1 8.64 -8.43 9.35
N ASN A 2 8.54 -8.96 8.15
CA ASN A 2 9.28 -8.47 6.99
C ASN A 2 8.41 -7.49 6.21
N ILE A 3 9.04 -6.51 5.57
CA ILE A 3 8.36 -5.60 4.64
C ILE A 3 8.67 -6.07 3.22
N ARG A 4 7.62 -6.34 2.43
CA ARG A 4 7.76 -6.75 1.04
C ARG A 4 7.48 -5.58 0.11
N ASP A 5 8.31 -5.41 -0.92
CA ASP A 5 8.07 -4.42 -1.97
C ASP A 5 6.94 -4.89 -2.88
N TYR A 6 5.92 -4.05 -3.05
CA TYR A 6 4.82 -4.31 -3.98
C TYR A 6 5.13 -3.74 -5.37
N ASP A 7 4.89 -4.55 -6.39
CA ASP A 7 4.95 -4.14 -7.80
C ASP A 7 3.52 -4.03 -8.37
N PRO A 8 3.01 -2.81 -8.63
CA PRO A 8 1.68 -2.58 -9.22
C PRO A 8 1.48 -3.25 -10.58
N ALA A 9 2.55 -3.54 -11.33
CA ALA A 9 2.45 -4.20 -12.63
C ALA A 9 2.06 -5.68 -12.50
N MET A 10 2.26 -6.29 -11.33
CA MET A 10 1.90 -7.69 -11.08
C MET A 10 0.43 -7.89 -10.67
N GLY A 11 -0.38 -6.82 -10.67
CA GLY A 11 -1.79 -6.88 -10.28
C GLY A 11 -2.00 -6.46 -8.82
N GLN A 12 -3.09 -6.90 -8.20
CA GLN A 12 -3.46 -6.49 -6.83
C GLN A 12 -2.61 -7.17 -5.74
N ALA A 13 -2.43 -6.47 -4.62
CA ALA A 13 -1.82 -7.00 -3.41
C ALA A 13 -2.86 -7.19 -2.30
N PHE A 14 -2.51 -8.02 -1.32
CA PHE A 14 -3.35 -8.30 -0.17
C PHE A 14 -2.53 -8.26 1.12
N GLN A 15 -3.10 -7.70 2.17
CA GLN A 15 -2.56 -7.75 3.51
C GLN A 15 -3.69 -8.06 4.50
N GLY A 16 -3.76 -9.30 4.99
CA GLY A 16 -4.88 -9.73 5.82
C GLY A 16 -6.21 -9.59 5.10
N ASP A 17 -7.12 -8.81 5.68
CA ASP A 17 -8.46 -8.52 5.17
C ASP A 17 -8.51 -7.28 4.24
N VAL A 18 -7.34 -6.70 3.89
CA VAL A 18 -7.23 -5.56 2.97
C VAL A 18 -6.75 -6.00 1.59
N ALA A 19 -7.49 -5.60 0.56
CA ALA A 19 -7.09 -5.64 -0.84
C ALA A 19 -6.59 -4.26 -1.29
N ILE A 20 -5.46 -4.24 -2.01
CA ILE A 20 -4.81 -3.03 -2.55
C ILE A 20 -4.73 -3.18 -4.06
N ILE A 21 -5.48 -2.38 -4.79
CA ILE A 21 -5.68 -2.52 -6.23
C ILE A 21 -5.18 -1.26 -6.94
N PRO A 22 -4.29 -1.34 -7.92
CA PRO A 22 -3.79 -0.15 -8.60
C PRO A 22 -4.89 0.53 -9.42
N ILE A 23 -5.05 1.84 -9.25
CA ILE A 23 -5.97 2.66 -10.03
C ILE A 23 -5.24 3.17 -11.27
N PRO A 24 -5.77 2.91 -12.49
CA PRO A 24 -5.25 3.51 -13.72
C PRO A 24 -5.10 5.03 -13.64
N ALA A 25 -4.00 5.56 -14.20
CA ALA A 25 -3.65 6.96 -14.06
C ALA A 25 -4.63 7.95 -14.72
N ASP A 26 -5.47 7.47 -15.64
CA ASP A 26 -6.46 8.25 -16.36
C ASP A 26 -7.81 8.32 -15.62
N ILE A 27 -8.02 7.53 -14.56
CA ILE A 27 -9.21 7.64 -13.71
C ILE A 27 -8.99 8.78 -12.71
N PRO A 28 -9.81 9.84 -12.74
CA PRO A 28 -9.72 10.92 -11.77
C PRO A 28 -10.23 10.46 -10.40
N ILE A 29 -9.61 10.94 -9.33
CA ILE A 29 -10.04 10.73 -7.95
C ILE A 29 -10.55 12.06 -7.42
N ALA A 30 -11.79 12.11 -6.98
CA ALA A 30 -12.37 13.25 -6.30
C ALA A 30 -11.69 13.43 -4.94
N THR A 31 -11.13 14.62 -4.69
CA THR A 31 -10.41 14.93 -3.44
C THR A 31 -11.26 15.70 -2.44
N ILE A 32 -12.59 15.71 -2.63
CA ILE A 32 -13.52 16.52 -1.83
C ILE A 32 -13.73 15.95 -0.42
N GLU A 33 -13.63 14.63 -0.27
CA GLU A 33 -13.88 13.92 0.97
C GLU A 33 -12.61 13.17 1.39
N GLU A 34 -11.63 13.94 1.90
CA GLU A 34 -10.38 13.40 2.44
C GLU A 34 -10.61 12.75 3.82
N ILE A 35 -10.11 11.53 4.00
CA ILE A 35 -10.12 10.82 5.27
C ILE A 35 -8.90 11.23 6.07
N ALA A 36 -9.15 11.88 7.21
CA ALA A 36 -8.09 12.34 8.09
C ALA A 36 -7.39 11.15 8.79
N PRO A 37 -6.06 11.23 8.98
CA PRO A 37 -5.35 10.24 9.79
C PRO A 37 -5.73 10.34 11.27
N VAL A 38 -5.72 9.20 11.96
CA VAL A 38 -5.93 9.08 13.39
C VAL A 38 -4.57 8.87 14.06
N GLU A 39 -4.17 9.77 14.96
CA GLU A 39 -2.88 9.69 15.66
C GLU A 39 -1.64 9.58 14.73
N GLY A 40 -1.71 10.20 13.54
CA GLY A 40 -0.65 10.14 12.53
C GLY A 40 -0.61 8.84 11.72
N ARG A 41 -1.64 7.99 11.84
CA ARG A 41 -1.84 6.78 11.05
C ARG A 41 -3.03 6.95 10.11
N LEU A 42 -2.83 6.66 8.83
CA LEU A 42 -3.92 6.62 7.86
C LEU A 42 -4.51 5.22 7.86
N ILE A 43 -5.69 5.08 8.47
CA ILE A 43 -6.34 3.79 8.69
C ILE A 43 -7.02 3.35 7.39
N LEU A 44 -6.53 2.26 6.80
CA LEU A 44 -7.06 1.66 5.58
C LEU A 44 -8.30 0.82 5.88
N GLN A 45 -8.24 0.05 6.96
CA GLN A 45 -9.32 -0.80 7.45
C GLN A 45 -9.19 -0.98 8.96
N GLU A 46 -10.32 -0.89 9.66
CA GLU A 46 -10.42 -1.29 11.05
C GLU A 46 -10.53 -2.82 11.11
N GLY A 47 -9.59 -3.45 11.79
CA GLY A 47 -9.47 -4.90 11.88
C GLY A 47 -10.57 -5.53 12.72
N GLU A 48 -10.75 -6.82 12.47
CA GLU A 48 -11.82 -7.68 12.95
C GLU A 48 -11.89 -7.76 14.49
N VAL A 49 -12.83 -7.04 15.10
CA VAL A 49 -13.29 -7.24 16.50
C VAL A 49 -12.24 -6.98 17.62
N SER A 50 -10.94 -6.96 17.32
CA SER A 50 -9.81 -6.89 18.27
C SER A 50 -9.24 -5.48 18.49
N GLY A 51 -9.52 -4.53 17.59
CA GLY A 51 -8.99 -3.17 17.65
C GLY A 51 -7.63 -2.97 16.97
N HIS A 52 -7.13 -3.97 16.22
CA HIS A 52 -5.97 -3.78 15.34
C HIS A 52 -6.39 -3.09 14.04
N HIS A 53 -5.48 -2.37 13.38
CA HIS A 53 -5.79 -1.59 12.18
C HIS A 53 -4.72 -1.75 11.10
N HIS A 54 -5.14 -1.94 9.86
CA HIS A 54 -4.26 -1.79 8.72
C HIS A 54 -4.03 -0.31 8.47
N ALA A 55 -2.78 0.15 8.54
CA ALA A 55 -2.50 1.57 8.43
C ALA A 55 -1.20 1.88 7.70
N VAL A 56 -1.18 3.06 7.08
CA VAL A 56 0.06 3.72 6.65
C VAL A 56 0.50 4.67 7.78
N ASP A 57 1.70 4.45 8.33
CA ASP A 57 2.26 5.35 9.34
C ASP A 57 2.86 6.61 8.68
N LEU A 58 2.20 7.75 8.84
CA LEU A 58 2.63 9.03 8.25
C LEU A 58 3.80 9.66 9.02
N ARG A 59 4.19 9.09 10.17
CA ARG A 59 5.39 9.52 10.91
C ARG A 59 6.66 8.97 10.27
N GLN A 60 6.55 7.92 9.44
CA GLN A 60 7.65 7.45 8.59
C GLN A 60 7.86 8.41 7.41
N ARG A 61 8.25 9.66 7.70
CA ARG A 61 8.46 10.71 6.68
C ARG A 61 9.77 10.58 5.91
N SER A 62 10.65 9.68 6.34
CA SER A 62 12.01 9.55 5.79
C SER A 62 12.24 8.11 5.39
N PHE A 63 12.19 7.83 4.09
CA PHE A 63 12.58 6.51 3.61
C PHE A 63 14.11 6.38 3.69
N GLN A 64 14.60 5.46 4.52
CA GLN A 64 15.89 4.83 4.28
C GLN A 64 15.59 3.54 3.54
N ALA A 65 16.00 3.48 2.27
CA ALA A 65 16.05 2.20 1.57
C ALA A 65 16.89 1.25 2.43
N GLN A 66 16.27 0.22 3.00
CA GLN A 66 17.05 -0.87 3.57
C GLN A 66 17.92 -1.40 2.42
N PRO A 67 19.25 -1.43 2.57
CA PRO A 67 20.11 -2.03 1.56
C PRO A 67 19.59 -3.44 1.32
N ARG A 68 19.25 -3.75 0.07
CA ARG A 68 19.01 -5.13 -0.33
C ARG A 68 20.20 -5.94 0.16
N GLU A 69 19.98 -6.97 0.99
CA GLU A 69 20.97 -8.02 1.25
C GLU A 69 21.13 -8.86 -0.03
N VAL A 70 21.61 -8.23 -1.09
CA VAL A 70 22.15 -8.91 -2.26
C VAL A 70 23.61 -8.55 -2.21
N GLY A 71 24.45 -9.54 -1.89
CA GLY A 71 25.88 -9.40 -1.62
C GLY A 71 26.59 -8.42 -2.57
N ASP A 72 26.68 -7.16 -2.12
CA ASP A 72 27.24 -6.08 -2.90
C ASP A 72 28.75 -6.05 -2.65
N PRO A 73 29.63 -6.29 -3.66
CA PRO A 73 31.08 -6.37 -3.47
C PRO A 73 31.74 -5.07 -3.01
N LEU A 74 30.97 -3.99 -2.89
CA LEU A 74 31.43 -2.64 -2.59
C LEU A 74 31.73 -2.35 -1.11
N MET A 75 31.45 -3.29 -0.19
CA MET A 75 31.82 -3.16 1.23
C MET A 75 33.29 -3.45 1.53
N ALA A 76 34.14 -3.67 0.51
CA ALA A 76 35.56 -3.95 0.70
C ALA A 76 36.48 -2.71 0.64
N THR A 77 35.98 -1.48 0.42
CA THR A 77 36.86 -0.31 0.39
C THR A 77 36.82 0.46 1.71
N ARG A 78 37.82 0.22 2.55
CA ARG A 78 38.16 0.96 3.80
C ARG A 78 38.66 2.39 3.55
N ASP A 79 38.39 3.00 2.39
CA ASP A 79 38.95 4.31 2.05
C ASP A 79 37.98 5.47 2.41
N PRO A 80 38.33 6.33 3.39
CA PRO A 80 37.47 7.42 3.85
C PRO A 80 37.16 8.47 2.78
N LYS A 81 38.02 8.60 1.75
CA LYS A 81 37.85 9.63 0.71
C LYS A 81 36.79 9.26 -0.33
N LEU A 82 36.60 7.96 -0.60
CA LEU A 82 35.61 7.49 -1.59
C LEU A 82 34.18 7.57 -1.04
N LYS A 83 33.98 7.35 0.27
CA LYS A 83 32.69 7.58 0.95
C LYS A 83 32.19 9.03 0.83
N LYS A 84 33.10 10.01 0.77
CA LYS A 84 32.75 11.42 0.65
C LYS A 84 32.40 11.84 -0.78
N ALA A 85 32.97 11.15 -1.78
CA ALA A 85 32.66 11.36 -3.20
C ALA A 85 31.36 10.66 -3.64
N LEU A 86 31.04 9.50 -3.03
CA LEU A 86 29.77 8.78 -3.24
C LEU A 86 28.65 9.20 -2.28
N GLY A 87 29.00 9.87 -1.17
CA GLY A 87 28.10 10.32 -0.11
C GLY A 87 27.43 11.67 -0.39
N GLY A 88 27.08 11.95 -1.65
CA GLY A 88 26.06 12.94 -1.92
C GLY A 88 24.79 12.42 -1.27
N MET A 89 24.39 13.01 -0.14
CA MET A 89 23.11 12.72 0.50
C MET A 89 22.00 12.92 -0.54
N ALA A 90 21.58 11.82 -1.19
CA ALA A 90 20.37 11.81 -1.98
C ALA A 90 19.29 12.36 -1.05
N LYS A 91 18.70 13.52 -1.42
CA LYS A 91 17.60 14.14 -0.67
C LYS A 91 16.63 13.01 -0.33
N GLN A 92 16.47 12.72 0.97
CA GLN A 92 15.46 11.77 1.40
C GLN A 92 14.13 12.27 0.85
N ALA A 93 13.59 11.55 -0.12
CA ALA A 93 12.28 11.84 -0.66
C ALA A 93 11.29 11.63 0.48
N VAL A 94 10.55 12.68 0.82
CA VAL A 94 9.51 12.63 1.83
C VAL A 94 8.27 12.04 1.16
N GLY A 95 7.84 10.88 1.64
CA GLY A 95 6.60 10.26 1.21
C GLY A 95 5.41 10.96 1.84
N ALA A 96 4.36 11.19 1.05
CA ALA A 96 3.07 11.64 1.52
C ALA A 96 2.02 10.59 1.13
N ALA A 97 1.07 10.31 2.02
CA ALA A 97 -0.07 9.47 1.73
C ALA A 97 -1.35 10.17 2.15
N ARG A 98 -2.38 10.10 1.30
CA ARG A 98 -3.72 10.66 1.53
C ARG A 98 -4.77 9.66 1.10
N MET A 99 -5.93 9.67 1.75
CA MET A 99 -7.02 8.76 1.44
C MET A 99 -8.31 9.54 1.19
N TYR A 100 -9.07 9.15 0.17
CA TYR A 100 -10.26 9.87 -0.29
C TYR A 100 -11.44 8.93 -0.45
N ARG A 101 -12.63 9.34 0.00
CA ARG A 101 -13.87 8.63 -0.30
C ARG A 101 -14.35 9.05 -1.68
N ASP A 102 -14.25 8.13 -2.64
CA ASP A 102 -14.74 8.33 -3.99
C ASP A 102 -15.32 7.03 -4.55
N ALA A 103 -16.63 6.90 -4.49
CA ALA A 103 -17.35 5.76 -5.05
C ALA A 103 -17.33 5.75 -6.59
N GLY A 104 -17.07 6.90 -7.23
CA GLY A 104 -16.99 7.04 -8.68
C GLY A 104 -15.82 6.26 -9.28
N VAL A 105 -14.69 6.21 -8.58
CA VAL A 105 -13.51 5.43 -8.99
C VAL A 105 -13.83 3.94 -9.03
N ALA A 106 -14.45 3.40 -7.97
CA ALA A 106 -14.83 2.00 -7.93
C ALA A 106 -15.84 1.66 -9.04
N ALA A 107 -16.82 2.54 -9.28
CA ALA A 107 -17.79 2.37 -10.37
C ALA A 107 -17.14 2.41 -11.77
N GLU A 108 -16.15 3.28 -11.98
CA GLU A 108 -15.37 3.36 -13.21
C GLU A 108 -14.56 2.08 -13.43
N MET A 109 -13.86 1.62 -12.39
CA MET A 109 -13.07 0.39 -12.46
C MET A 109 -13.93 -0.84 -12.71
N LEU A 110 -15.13 -0.93 -12.12
CA LEU A 110 -16.12 -1.96 -12.45
C LEU A 110 -16.53 -1.89 -13.92
N ARG A 111 -16.86 -0.70 -14.44
CA ARG A 111 -17.27 -0.52 -15.84
C ARG A 111 -16.19 -0.97 -16.83
N ARG A 112 -14.93 -0.82 -16.46
CA ARG A 112 -13.76 -1.25 -17.25
C ARG A 112 -13.39 -2.73 -17.05
N GLY A 113 -14.08 -3.45 -16.19
CA GLY A 113 -13.79 -4.85 -15.86
C GLY A 113 -12.53 -5.05 -15.01
N LEU A 114 -12.05 -4.00 -14.34
CA LEU A 114 -10.92 -4.07 -13.40
C LEU A 114 -11.36 -4.51 -11.99
N LEU A 115 -12.66 -4.36 -11.70
CA LEU A 115 -13.31 -4.89 -10.50
C LEU A 115 -14.49 -5.76 -10.94
N THR A 116 -14.82 -6.73 -10.09
CA THR A 116 -16.04 -7.54 -10.25
C THR A 116 -17.22 -7.00 -9.44
N ARG A 117 -16.94 -6.22 -8.39
CA ARG A 117 -17.92 -5.62 -7.47
C ARG A 117 -17.35 -4.37 -6.81
N THR A 118 -18.23 -3.49 -6.32
CA THR A 118 -17.84 -2.19 -5.73
C THR A 118 -18.16 -2.08 -4.25
N ASP A 119 -18.99 -2.95 -3.70
CA ASP A 119 -19.42 -2.92 -2.30
C ASP A 119 -18.30 -3.25 -1.31
N LEU A 120 -17.19 -3.81 -1.80
CA LEU A 120 -15.97 -4.04 -1.02
C LEU A 120 -15.01 -2.84 -1.07
N ALA A 121 -15.25 -1.82 -1.90
CA ALA A 121 -14.38 -0.66 -1.97
C ALA A 121 -14.55 0.22 -0.73
N ILE A 122 -13.43 0.58 -0.09
CA ILE A 122 -13.38 1.39 1.12
C ILE A 122 -13.04 2.85 0.76
N ALA A 123 -11.93 3.06 0.08
CA ALA A 123 -11.45 4.40 -0.31
C ALA A 123 -10.32 4.34 -1.34
N CYS A 124 -9.97 5.50 -1.88
CA CYS A 124 -8.80 5.67 -2.74
C CYS A 124 -7.61 6.16 -1.92
N LEU A 125 -6.51 5.42 -1.90
CA LEU A 125 -5.22 5.80 -1.33
C LEU A 125 -4.31 6.40 -2.42
N VAL A 126 -3.76 7.57 -2.15
CA VAL A 126 -2.80 8.27 -3.03
C VAL A 126 -1.48 8.40 -2.28
N ILE A 127 -0.40 7.88 -2.88
CA ILE A 127 0.96 7.96 -2.35
C ILE A 127 1.80 8.82 -3.30
N GLU A 128 2.47 9.82 -2.76
CA GLU A 128 3.29 10.78 -3.50
C GLU A 128 4.69 10.91 -2.90
N GLY A 129 5.66 11.31 -3.73
CA GLY A 129 7.03 11.63 -3.30
C GLY A 129 7.92 10.41 -3.08
N ALA A 130 7.50 9.47 -2.21
CA ALA A 130 8.28 8.27 -1.87
C ALA A 130 7.37 7.07 -1.53
N PRO A 131 7.88 5.84 -1.65
CA PRO A 131 7.15 4.65 -1.21
C PRO A 131 6.79 4.70 0.28
N MET A 132 5.60 4.20 0.62
CA MET A 132 5.08 4.15 1.99
C MET A 132 4.74 2.71 2.38
N SER A 133 4.93 2.36 3.65
CA SER A 133 4.63 1.01 4.13
C SER A 133 3.25 0.95 4.78
N VAL A 134 2.45 0.00 4.35
CA VAL A 134 1.24 -0.44 5.03
C VAL A 134 1.65 -1.52 6.02
N THR A 135 1.32 -1.33 7.28
CA THR A 135 1.65 -2.27 8.36
C THR A 135 0.41 -2.67 9.13
N HIS A 136 0.45 -3.89 9.64
CA HIS A 136 -0.46 -4.42 10.65
C HIS A 136 0.36 -4.86 11.86
N GLU A 137 -0.27 -5.21 12.99
CA GLU A 137 0.45 -5.77 14.16
C GLU A 137 0.67 -7.29 14.04
N GLU A 138 -0.13 -7.95 13.20
CA GLU A 138 -0.12 -9.42 13.07
C GLU A 138 0.49 -9.89 11.73
N HIS A 139 0.54 -9.01 10.72
CA HIS A 139 0.94 -9.40 9.35
C HIS A 139 2.19 -8.69 8.85
N ASP A 140 2.95 -9.35 7.96
CA ASP A 140 4.05 -8.71 7.23
C ASP A 140 3.59 -7.41 6.56
N GLY A 141 4.47 -6.41 6.58
CA GLY A 141 4.18 -5.12 5.97
C GLY A 141 4.32 -5.16 4.45
N ILE A 142 3.63 -4.27 3.77
CA ILE A 142 3.73 -4.09 2.32
C ILE A 142 4.21 -2.68 2.03
N ARG A 143 5.27 -2.54 1.25
CA ARG A 143 5.76 -1.25 0.77
C ARG A 143 5.13 -0.94 -0.57
N LEU A 144 4.28 0.08 -0.59
CA LEU A 144 3.61 0.58 -1.78
C LEU A 144 4.46 1.70 -2.41
N PRO A 145 4.77 1.64 -3.72
CA PRO A 145 5.40 2.76 -4.40
C PRO A 145 4.44 3.95 -4.53
N ALA A 146 4.98 5.11 -4.93
CA ALA A 146 4.15 6.27 -5.27
C ALA A 146 3.16 5.89 -6.40
N GLY A 147 1.90 6.24 -6.22
CA GLY A 147 0.82 5.75 -7.07
C GLY A 147 -0.56 5.97 -6.46
N ARG A 148 -1.57 5.49 -7.17
CA ARG A 148 -2.98 5.57 -6.78
C ARG A 148 -3.52 4.15 -6.63
N TYR A 149 -4.18 3.89 -5.52
CA TYR A 149 -4.64 2.56 -5.15
C TYR A 149 -6.08 2.62 -4.63
N LEU A 150 -6.92 1.69 -5.06
CA LEU A 150 -8.20 1.45 -4.46
C LEU A 150 -7.99 0.45 -3.32
N ILE A 151 -8.39 0.87 -2.13
CA ILE A 151 -8.40 0.05 -0.93
C ILE A 151 -9.77 -0.60 -0.84
N GLY A 152 -9.79 -1.93 -0.74
CA GLY A 152 -11.01 -2.70 -0.55
C GLY A 152 -10.88 -3.72 0.56
N ARG A 153 -12.01 -4.23 1.02
CA ARG A 153 -12.06 -5.37 1.93
C ARG A 153 -11.93 -6.67 1.15
N GLN A 154 -11.08 -7.58 1.62
CA GLN A 154 -11.07 -8.96 1.19
C GLN A 154 -12.18 -9.70 1.93
N VAL A 155 -13.00 -10.44 1.19
CA VAL A 155 -13.92 -11.44 1.76
C VAL A 155 -13.28 -12.79 1.52
N GLU A 156 -13.02 -13.54 2.58
CA GLU A 156 -12.65 -14.94 2.43
C GLU A 156 -13.81 -15.67 1.74
N SER A 157 -13.58 -16.11 0.51
CA SER A 157 -14.50 -17.05 -0.11
C SER A 157 -14.28 -18.39 0.57
N ALA A 158 -15.28 -18.88 1.30
CA ALA A 158 -15.36 -20.26 1.77
C ALA A 158 -15.55 -21.22 0.57
N GLY A 159 -14.59 -21.23 -0.35
CA GLY A 159 -14.67 -21.91 -1.64
C GLY A 159 -14.32 -23.38 -1.53
N ALA A 160 -15.16 -24.18 -0.86
CA ALA A 160 -15.32 -25.62 -1.06
C ALA A 160 -16.54 -26.19 -0.30
N GLU A 161 -16.84 -25.67 0.90
CA GLU A 161 -17.83 -26.29 1.81
C GLU A 161 -19.28 -25.84 1.56
N GLU A 162 -19.50 -24.70 0.90
CA GLU A 162 -20.85 -24.18 0.59
C GLU A 162 -21.32 -24.55 -0.83
N ARG A 163 -20.90 -25.72 -1.34
CA ARG A 163 -21.63 -26.44 -2.39
C ARG A 163 -22.48 -27.51 -1.71
N VAL A 164 -23.64 -27.12 -1.20
CA VAL A 164 -24.73 -28.10 -1.04
C VAL A 164 -25.26 -28.38 -2.44
N VAL A 165 -24.56 -29.23 -3.17
CA VAL A 165 -25.12 -29.92 -4.33
C VAL A 165 -26.20 -30.85 -3.79
N ARG A 166 -27.43 -30.66 -4.25
CA ARG A 166 -28.40 -31.76 -4.39
C ARG A 166 -28.79 -31.80 -5.86
N ASP A 167 -28.66 -33.00 -6.43
CA ASP A 167 -29.05 -33.36 -7.81
C ASP A 167 -30.40 -32.76 -8.25
#